data_AF-A0A1B2F5V4-F1
#
_entry.id   AF-A0A1B2F5V4-F1
#
_cell.length_a   1.000
_cell.length_b   1.000
_cell.length_c   1.000
_cell.angle_alpha   90.00
_cell.angle_beta   90.00
_cell.angle_gamma   90.00
#
_symmetry.space_group_name_H-M   'P 1'
#
loop_
_entity.id
_entity.type
_entity.pdbx_description
1 polymer ?
#
loop_
_entity_poly.entity_id
_entity_poly.type
_entity_poly.pdbx_seq_one_letter_code
_entity_poly.pdbx_strand_id
1 'polypeptide(L)'
;MTIGKDQLKTTAQAASQGQWAQDGFEVHNDDVEDYLVAKCRSLADAAFIAAASPASILELLDENEALRMQVKELDLLFGRYLLGMRAAVVEWQKGKGADAAMQWIWNGLRGPGELPPEEETQAQAYFDREVVKIEEGLEEVYAYRDKRRSEKAQGGI
;
A
#
# COMPACT_ATOMS: atom_id res chain seq x y z
N MET A 1 9.45 25.68 -0.13
CA MET A 1 9.83 24.86 1.05
C MET A 1 8.90 23.68 1.07
N THR A 2 9.40 22.46 0.90
CA THR A 2 8.56 21.24 0.85
C THR A 2 8.48 20.67 2.26
N ILE A 3 7.29 20.60 2.85
CA ILE A 3 7.08 20.04 4.18
C ILE A 3 7.18 18.51 4.09
N GLY A 4 7.98 17.89 4.96
CA GLY A 4 8.09 16.43 5.04
C GLY A 4 6.90 15.79 5.77
N LYS A 5 6.67 14.48 5.57
CA LYS A 5 5.55 13.71 6.17
C LYS A 5 5.44 13.94 7.69
N ASP A 6 6.56 13.87 8.40
CA ASP A 6 6.59 13.99 9.87
C ASP A 6 6.28 15.41 10.35
N GLN A 7 6.75 16.42 9.62
CA GLN A 7 6.46 17.82 9.91
C GLN A 7 4.98 18.14 9.63
N LEU A 8 4.41 17.57 8.56
CA LEU A 8 2.98 17.69 8.25
C LEU A 8 2.13 17.04 9.34
N LYS A 9 2.49 15.82 9.79
CA LYS A 9 1.81 15.12 10.89
C LYS A 9 1.83 15.95 12.17
N THR A 10 3.00 16.45 12.56
CA THR A 10 3.19 17.30 13.75
C THR A 10 2.33 18.56 13.67
N THR A 11 2.28 19.19 12.50
CA THR A 11 1.53 20.44 12.31
C THR A 11 0.01 20.20 12.36
N ALA A 12 -0.47 19.11 11.76
CA ALA A 12 -1.87 18.72 11.83
C ALA A 12 -2.30 18.35 13.26
N GLN A 13 -1.46 17.65 14.03
CA GLN A 13 -1.76 17.34 15.44
C GLN A 13 -1.81 18.59 16.33
N ALA A 14 -1.02 19.62 16.02
CA ALA A 14 -1.01 20.87 16.77
C ALA A 14 -2.16 21.83 16.40
N ALA A 15 -2.78 21.65 15.24
CA ALA A 15 -3.88 22.47 14.77
C ALA A 15 -5.19 22.18 15.53
N SER A 16 -6.18 23.06 15.38
CA SER A 16 -7.51 22.85 15.97
C SER A 16 -8.14 21.59 15.37
N GLN A 17 -8.38 20.61 16.24
CA GLN A 17 -8.96 19.32 15.89
C GLN A 17 -10.43 19.47 15.49
N GLY A 18 -10.93 18.50 14.75
CA GLY A 18 -12.29 18.50 14.24
C GLY A 18 -12.38 18.70 12.73
N GLN A 19 -13.60 18.58 12.21
CA GLN A 19 -13.85 18.89 10.80
C GLN A 19 -13.91 20.39 10.59
N TRP A 20 -13.37 20.84 9.46
CA TRP A 20 -13.43 22.24 9.07
C TRP A 20 -14.43 22.38 7.93
N ALA A 21 -15.34 23.35 8.02
CA ALA A 21 -16.30 23.64 6.96
C ALA A 21 -16.07 25.02 6.36
N GLN A 22 -16.51 25.15 5.11
CA GLN A 22 -16.52 26.40 4.39
C GLN A 22 -17.87 27.11 4.57
N ASP A 23 -17.82 28.40 4.91
CA ASP A 23 -18.94 29.33 4.76
C ASP A 23 -18.50 30.52 3.88
N GLY A 24 -18.93 30.53 2.63
CA GLY A 24 -18.50 31.51 1.65
C GLY A 24 -16.98 31.55 1.47
N PHE A 25 -16.35 32.66 1.87
CA PHE A 25 -14.90 32.85 1.81
C PHE A 25 -14.18 32.47 3.10
N GLU A 26 -14.91 31.99 4.10
CA GLU A 26 -14.39 31.70 5.42
C GLU A 26 -14.37 30.18 5.67
N VAL A 27 -13.42 29.75 6.48
CA VAL A 27 -13.30 28.37 6.96
C VAL A 27 -13.42 28.39 8.47
N HIS A 28 -14.32 27.57 8.99
CA HIS A 28 -14.63 27.45 10.41
C HIS A 28 -14.33 26.05 10.89
N ASN A 29 -14.16 25.90 12.20
CA ASN A 29 -14.13 24.58 12.83
C ASN A 29 -15.55 24.21 13.27
N ASP A 30 -16.11 23.14 12.72
CA ASP A 30 -17.50 22.73 13.01
C ASP A 30 -17.71 22.23 14.44
N ASP A 31 -16.64 21.79 15.10
CA ASP A 31 -16.70 21.29 16.47
C ASP A 31 -16.61 22.43 17.52
N VAL A 32 -16.38 23.66 17.08
CA VAL A 32 -16.27 24.84 17.96
C VAL A 32 -17.04 26.03 17.37
N GLU A 33 -18.14 26.41 18.03
CA GLU A 33 -18.95 27.56 17.66
C GLU A 33 -18.10 28.84 17.56
N ASP A 34 -18.31 29.63 16.49
CA ASP A 34 -17.62 30.89 16.18
C ASP A 34 -16.09 30.84 16.01
N TYR A 35 -15.51 29.66 15.74
CA TYR A 35 -14.05 29.53 15.54
C TYR A 35 -13.64 29.69 14.06
N LEU A 36 -13.30 30.93 13.66
CA LEU A 36 -12.74 31.23 12.33
C LEU A 36 -11.30 30.70 12.20
N VAL A 37 -11.08 29.78 11.27
CA VAL A 37 -9.76 29.19 10.95
C VAL A 37 -9.03 30.02 9.90
N ALA A 38 -9.72 30.40 8.82
CA ALA A 38 -9.13 31.13 7.71
C ALA A 38 -10.15 31.99 6.96
N LYS A 39 -9.69 33.12 6.40
CA LYS A 39 -10.43 33.93 5.44
C LYS A 39 -9.68 33.99 4.12
N CYS A 40 -10.35 33.56 3.06
CA CYS A 40 -9.75 33.31 1.76
C CYS A 40 -10.15 34.36 0.73
N ARG A 41 -9.39 34.46 -0.36
CA ARG A 41 -9.69 35.37 -1.47
C ARG A 41 -10.63 34.76 -2.51
N SER A 42 -10.75 33.44 -2.53
CA SER A 42 -11.60 32.71 -3.46
C SER A 42 -12.36 31.60 -2.74
N LEU A 43 -13.50 31.20 -3.31
CA LEU A 43 -14.27 30.05 -2.82
C LEU A 43 -13.47 28.74 -2.97
N ALA A 44 -12.60 28.65 -3.98
CA ALA A 44 -11.77 27.47 -4.22
C ALA A 44 -10.71 27.28 -3.12
N ASP A 45 -10.07 28.36 -2.68
CA ASP A 45 -9.08 28.30 -1.58
C ASP A 45 -9.74 27.91 -0.26
N ALA A 46 -10.93 28.48 0.03
CA ALA A 46 -11.69 28.11 1.23
C ALA A 46 -12.11 26.64 1.20
N ALA A 47 -12.62 26.16 0.06
CA ALA A 47 -12.98 24.75 -0.14
C ALA A 47 -11.77 23.82 0.06
N PHE A 48 -10.62 24.19 -0.51
CA PHE A 48 -9.39 23.40 -0.36
C PHE A 48 -8.93 23.33 1.09
N ILE A 49 -8.90 24.46 1.81
CA ILE A 49 -8.47 24.50 3.21
C ILE A 49 -9.43 23.71 4.10
N ALA A 50 -10.74 23.82 3.89
CA ALA A 50 -11.74 23.03 4.61
C ALA A 50 -11.55 21.52 4.37
N ALA A 51 -11.35 21.11 3.11
CA ALA A 51 -11.11 19.70 2.77
C ALA A 51 -9.77 19.18 3.32
N ALA A 52 -8.74 20.03 3.37
CA ALA A 52 -7.43 19.73 3.94
C ALA A 52 -7.38 19.99 5.45
N SER A 53 -8.48 19.76 6.17
CA SER A 53 -8.53 19.86 7.63
C SER A 53 -7.48 18.95 8.29
N PRO A 54 -7.05 19.26 9.52
CA PRO A 54 -6.13 18.40 10.26
C PRO A 54 -6.62 16.97 10.38
N ALA A 55 -7.93 16.76 10.56
CA ALA A 55 -8.55 15.44 10.62
C ALA A 55 -8.34 14.67 9.30
N SER A 56 -8.68 15.27 8.15
CA SER A 56 -8.49 14.66 6.83
C SER A 56 -7.02 14.34 6.53
N ILE A 57 -6.11 15.25 6.89
CA ILE A 57 -4.67 15.05 6.69
C ILE A 57 -4.18 13.87 7.54
N LEU A 58 -4.58 13.80 8.82
CA LEU A 58 -4.15 12.71 9.71
C LEU A 58 -4.70 11.36 9.24
N GLU A 59 -5.95 11.31 8.82
CA GLU A 59 -6.56 10.11 8.24
C GLU A 59 -5.78 9.63 7.01
N LEU A 60 -5.51 10.50 6.04
CA LEU A 60 -4.72 10.16 4.85
C LEU A 60 -3.28 9.72 5.19
N LEU A 61 -2.67 10.30 6.21
CA LEU A 61 -1.33 9.93 6.68
C LEU A 61 -1.31 8.55 7.32
N ASP A 62 -2.35 8.22 8.08
CA ASP A 62 -2.52 6.93 8.75
C ASP A 62 -2.89 5.84 7.73
N GLU A 63 -3.77 6.12 6.77
CA GLU A 63 -4.03 5.24 5.61
C GLU A 63 -2.74 4.98 4.81
N ASN A 64 -1.94 6.01 4.56
CA ASN A 64 -0.65 5.84 3.88
C ASN A 64 0.30 4.93 4.67
N GLU A 65 0.30 5.03 5.99
CA GLU A 65 1.11 4.18 6.85
C GLU A 65 0.60 2.73 6.86
N ALA A 66 -0.72 2.55 6.93
CA ALA A 66 -1.34 1.22 6.83
C ALA A 66 -0.98 0.52 5.51
N LEU A 67 -1.06 1.24 4.37
CA LEU A 67 -0.64 0.71 3.06
C LEU A 67 0.85 0.36 3.02
N ARG A 68 1.72 1.19 3.62
CA ARG A 68 3.17 0.88 3.73
C ARG A 68 3.42 -0.38 4.54
N MET A 69 2.68 -0.56 5.63
CA MET A 69 2.79 -1.75 6.46
C MET A 69 2.27 -3.01 5.74
N GLN A 70 1.19 -2.91 4.97
CA GLN A 70 0.73 -4.00 4.11
C GLN A 70 1.77 -4.38 3.04
N VAL A 71 2.39 -3.40 2.37
CA VAL A 71 3.47 -3.67 1.41
C VAL A 71 4.65 -4.35 2.09
N LYS A 72 5.03 -3.91 3.28
CA LYS A 72 6.10 -4.54 4.08
C LYS A 72 5.75 -5.97 4.48
N GLU A 73 4.51 -6.22 4.88
CA GLU A 73 4.03 -7.56 5.20
C GLU A 73 4.12 -8.49 3.98
N LEU A 74 3.65 -8.04 2.81
CA LEU A 74 3.76 -8.80 1.56
C LEU A 74 5.21 -9.11 1.18
N ASP A 75 6.12 -8.14 1.31
CA ASP A 75 7.56 -8.34 1.06
C ASP A 75 8.18 -9.39 1.99
N LEU A 76 7.84 -9.33 3.28
CA LEU A 76 8.32 -10.30 4.28
C LEU A 76 7.75 -11.71 4.04
N LEU A 77 6.47 -11.82 3.68
CA LEU A 77 5.84 -13.09 3.32
C LEU A 77 6.49 -13.69 2.06
N PHE A 78 6.69 -12.89 1.01
CA PHE A 78 7.41 -13.31 -0.19
C PHE A 78 8.84 -13.77 0.14
N GLY A 79 9.56 -13.01 0.96
CA GLY A 79 10.90 -13.37 1.43
C GLY A 79 10.93 -14.69 2.19
N ARG A 80 9.90 -14.96 3.02
CA ARG A 80 9.76 -16.24 3.73
C ARG A 80 9.57 -17.41 2.77
N TYR A 81 8.71 -17.29 1.75
CA TYR A 81 8.55 -18.34 0.73
C TYR A 81 9.85 -18.59 -0.04
N LEU A 82 10.50 -17.52 -0.50
CA LEU A 82 11.76 -17.61 -1.23
C LEU A 82 12.86 -18.27 -0.38
N LEU A 83 12.91 -17.98 0.92
CA LEU A 83 13.84 -18.63 1.85
C LEU A 83 13.55 -20.13 1.97
N GLY A 84 12.29 -20.54 2.05
CA GLY A 84 11.89 -21.96 2.04
C GLY A 84 12.33 -22.68 0.77
N MET A 85 12.15 -22.06 -0.39
CA MET A 85 12.62 -22.61 -1.68
C MET A 85 14.15 -22.72 -1.73
N ARG A 86 14.89 -21.74 -1.20
CA ARG A 86 16.36 -21.81 -1.10
C ARG A 86 16.81 -22.93 -0.16
N ALA A 87 16.14 -23.11 0.98
CA ALA A 87 16.41 -24.21 1.90
C ALA A 87 16.16 -25.58 1.24
N ALA A 88 15.11 -25.70 0.43
CA ALA A 88 14.84 -26.90 -0.36
C ALA A 88 16.00 -27.23 -1.32
N VAL A 89 16.56 -26.23 -2.02
CA VAL A 89 17.73 -26.45 -2.89
C VAL A 89 18.94 -26.95 -2.09
N VAL A 90 19.19 -26.40 -0.90
CA VAL A 90 20.27 -26.86 -0.01
C VAL A 90 20.03 -28.31 0.44
N GLU A 91 18.82 -28.64 0.89
CA GLU A 91 18.45 -29.99 1.35
C GLU A 91 18.56 -31.02 0.23
N TRP A 92 18.17 -30.65 -1.00
CA TRP A 92 18.29 -31.51 -2.17
C TRP A 92 19.75 -31.79 -2.52
N GLN A 93 20.60 -30.76 -2.55
CA GLN A 93 21.98 -30.88 -3.01
C GLN A 93 22.96 -31.40 -1.95
N LYS A 94 22.67 -31.15 -0.66
CA LYS A 94 23.60 -31.37 0.46
C LYS A 94 23.00 -32.15 1.62
N GLY A 95 21.68 -32.32 1.65
CA GLY A 95 20.95 -32.98 2.72
C GLY A 95 20.45 -34.35 2.32
N LYS A 96 19.21 -34.65 2.71
CA LYS A 96 18.58 -35.98 2.55
C LYS A 96 17.91 -36.19 1.18
N GLY A 97 18.16 -35.30 0.21
CA GLY A 97 17.66 -35.44 -1.16
C GLY A 97 16.28 -34.79 -1.37
N ALA A 98 15.68 -35.08 -2.53
CA ALA A 98 14.53 -34.33 -3.05
C ALA A 98 13.25 -34.45 -2.20
N ASP A 99 12.98 -35.63 -1.63
CA ASP A 99 11.78 -35.83 -0.78
C ASP A 99 11.82 -34.98 0.50
N ALA A 100 13.00 -34.89 1.12
CA ALA A 100 13.22 -34.02 2.26
C ALA A 100 13.20 -32.53 1.87
N ALA A 101 13.72 -32.19 0.68
CA ALA A 101 13.63 -30.85 0.14
C ALA A 101 12.18 -30.38 -0.07
N MET A 102 11.29 -31.27 -0.53
CA MET A 102 9.88 -30.94 -0.74
C MET A 102 9.18 -30.52 0.56
N GLN A 103 9.59 -31.05 1.71
CA GLN A 103 9.03 -30.66 3.01
C GLN A 103 9.31 -29.18 3.33
N TRP A 104 10.43 -28.60 2.89
CA TRP A 104 10.72 -27.18 3.06
C TRP A 104 9.74 -26.29 2.28
N ILE A 105 9.37 -26.71 1.07
CA ILE A 105 8.38 -26.01 0.23
C ILE A 105 6.98 -26.18 0.83
N TRP A 106 6.60 -27.42 1.16
CA TRP A 106 5.29 -27.77 1.71
C TRP A 106 4.99 -27.04 3.02
N ASN A 107 5.96 -26.98 3.94
CA ASN A 107 5.80 -26.26 5.22
C ASN A 107 5.68 -24.75 5.04
N GLY A 108 6.17 -24.21 3.92
CA GLY A 108 5.97 -22.82 3.53
C GLY A 108 4.50 -22.53 3.21
N LEU A 109 3.86 -23.39 2.42
CA LEU A 109 2.51 -23.24 1.85
C LEU A 109 1.35 -23.55 2.83
N ARG A 110 1.49 -23.23 4.12
CA ARG A 110 0.55 -23.66 5.18
C ARG A 110 -0.43 -22.56 5.65
N GLY A 111 -0.91 -21.73 4.72
CA GLY A 111 -2.05 -20.82 4.92
C GLY A 111 -3.30 -21.23 4.11
N PRO A 112 -4.51 -20.74 4.44
CA PRO A 112 -5.72 -21.02 3.67
C PRO A 112 -5.55 -20.64 2.19
N GLY A 113 -5.80 -21.60 1.28
CA GLY A 113 -5.69 -21.39 -0.17
C GLY A 113 -4.26 -21.42 -0.75
N GLU A 114 -3.23 -21.70 0.06
CA GLU A 114 -1.84 -21.76 -0.41
C GLU A 114 -1.44 -23.11 -1.05
N LEU A 115 -2.14 -24.19 -0.69
CA LEU A 115 -2.01 -25.48 -1.35
C LEU A 115 -3.00 -25.59 -2.52
N PRO A 116 -2.64 -26.30 -3.60
CA PRO A 116 -3.59 -26.59 -4.67
C PRO A 116 -4.78 -27.42 -4.16
N PRO A 117 -5.94 -27.38 -4.85
CA PRO A 117 -7.06 -28.27 -4.56
C PRO A 117 -6.64 -29.75 -4.57
N GLU A 118 -7.25 -30.58 -3.72
CA GLU A 118 -6.87 -32.00 -3.56
C GLU A 118 -7.11 -32.82 -4.84
N GLU A 119 -8.08 -32.40 -5.66
CA GLU A 119 -8.41 -33.02 -6.94
C GLU A 119 -7.46 -32.65 -8.09
N GLU A 120 -6.58 -31.66 -7.90
CA GLU A 120 -5.64 -31.25 -8.93
C GLU A 120 -4.54 -32.30 -9.12
N THR A 121 -4.35 -32.75 -10.35
CA THR A 121 -3.43 -33.85 -10.68
C THR A 121 -2.46 -33.51 -11.81
N GLN A 122 -2.68 -32.40 -12.53
CA GLN A 122 -1.89 -32.03 -13.70
C GLN A 122 -1.15 -30.71 -13.43
N ALA A 123 0.04 -30.81 -12.83
CA ALA A 123 0.81 -29.66 -12.34
C ALA A 123 1.04 -28.56 -13.41
N GLN A 124 1.39 -28.93 -14.64
CA GLN A 124 1.61 -27.95 -15.72
C GLN A 124 0.30 -27.23 -16.10
N ALA A 125 -0.79 -27.98 -16.27
CA ALA A 125 -2.09 -27.40 -16.61
C ALA A 125 -2.65 -26.50 -15.49
N TYR A 126 -2.38 -26.85 -14.23
CA TYR A 126 -2.66 -25.97 -13.08
C TYR A 126 -1.89 -24.66 -13.19
N PHE A 127 -0.57 -24.72 -13.37
CA PHE A 127 0.27 -23.53 -13.48
C PHE A 127 -0.17 -22.63 -14.64
N ASP A 128 -0.34 -23.20 -15.83
CA ASP A 128 -0.73 -22.47 -17.04
C ASP A 128 -2.09 -21.75 -16.87
N ARG A 129 -2.99 -22.31 -16.07
CA ARG A 129 -4.29 -21.70 -15.76
C ARG A 129 -4.18 -20.57 -14.73
N GLU A 130 -3.44 -20.79 -13.63
CA GLU A 130 -3.38 -19.82 -12.53
C GLU A 130 -2.45 -18.64 -12.82
N VAL A 131 -1.39 -18.83 -13.62
CA VAL A 131 -0.39 -17.80 -13.91
C VAL A 131 -0.97 -16.61 -14.69
N VAL A 132 -2.01 -16.84 -15.49
CA VAL A 132 -2.64 -15.80 -16.33
C VAL A 132 -3.06 -14.58 -15.51
N LYS A 133 -3.76 -14.79 -14.38
CA LYS A 133 -4.21 -13.69 -13.51
C LYS A 133 -3.05 -12.92 -12.88
N ILE A 134 -1.95 -13.62 -12.60
CA ILE A 134 -0.74 -13.02 -12.03
C ILE A 134 -0.07 -12.14 -13.09
N GLU A 135 0.08 -12.64 -14.32
CA GLU A 135 0.67 -11.90 -15.42
C GLU A 135 -0.14 -10.66 -15.81
N GLU A 136 -1.47 -10.79 -15.91
CA GLU A 136 -2.39 -9.66 -16.15
C GLU A 136 -2.25 -8.59 -15.05
N GLY A 137 -2.24 -9.00 -13.78
CA GLY A 137 -2.06 -8.06 -12.66
C GLY A 137 -0.68 -7.38 -12.67
N LEU A 138 0.37 -8.10 -13.06
CA LEU A 138 1.71 -7.51 -13.21
C LEU A 138 1.76 -6.51 -14.37
N GLU A 139 1.10 -6.80 -15.48
CA GLU A 139 1.00 -5.88 -16.63
C GLU A 139 0.33 -4.56 -16.22
N GLU A 140 -0.77 -4.61 -15.46
CA GLU A 140 -1.42 -3.42 -14.91
C GLU A 140 -0.46 -2.57 -14.06
N VAL A 141 0.28 -3.22 -13.16
CA VAL A 141 1.27 -2.55 -12.30
C VAL A 141 2.38 -1.89 -13.12
N TYR A 142 2.86 -2.56 -14.18
CA TYR A 142 3.90 -2.00 -15.05
C TYR A 142 3.38 -0.81 -15.86
N ALA A 143 2.19 -0.91 -16.44
CA ALA A 143 1.56 0.19 -17.16
C ALA A 143 1.40 1.44 -16.28
N TYR A 144 0.95 1.26 -15.03
CA TYR A 144 0.87 2.35 -14.06
C TYR A 144 2.25 2.99 -13.77
N ARG A 145 3.28 2.18 -13.56
CA ARG A 145 4.64 2.65 -13.25
C ARG A 145 5.26 3.42 -14.41
N ASP A 146 5.04 2.96 -15.65
CA ASP A 146 5.56 3.59 -16.85
C ASP A 146 4.87 4.93 -17.12
N LYS A 147 3.52 4.96 -17.01
CA LYS A 147 2.76 6.21 -17.07
C LYS A 147 3.29 7.23 -16.06
N ARG A 148 3.38 6.84 -14.78
CA ARG A 148 3.87 7.72 -13.71
C ARG A 148 5.30 8.23 -13.96
N ARG A 149 6.18 7.39 -14.51
CA ARG A 149 7.56 7.79 -14.84
C ARG A 149 7.58 8.80 -15.99
N SER A 150 6.76 8.59 -17.01
CA SER A 150 6.65 9.50 -18.15
C SER A 150 6.09 10.87 -17.76
N GLU A 151 5.06 10.91 -16.91
CA GLU A 151 4.48 12.15 -16.38
C GLU A 151 5.49 12.93 -15.55
N LYS A 152 6.28 12.25 -14.71
CA LYS A 152 7.38 12.88 -13.97
C LYS A 152 8.46 13.46 -14.88
N ALA A 153 8.79 12.78 -15.97
CA ALA A 153 9.80 13.25 -16.93
C ALA A 153 9.32 14.48 -17.74
N GLN A 154 8.02 14.57 -18.02
CA GLN A 154 7.40 15.71 -18.73
C GLN A 154 7.10 16.90 -17.80
N GLY A 155 6.82 16.63 -16.51
CA GLY A 155 6.37 17.61 -15.54
C GLY A 155 7.46 18.40 -14.81
N GLY A 156 8.75 18.19 -15.11
CA GLY A 156 9.87 19.02 -14.66
C GLY A 156 9.76 19.53 -13.21
N ILE A 157 9.74 18.62 -12.23
CA ILE A 157 10.09 18.92 -10.83
C ILE A 157 11.47 18.34 -10.54
#